data_AF-A0A2S2PH48-F1
#
_entry.id   AF-A0A2S2PH48-F1
#
_cell.length_a   1.000
_cell.length_b   1.000
_cell.length_c   1.000
_cell.angle_alpha   90.00
_cell.angle_beta   90.00
_cell.angle_gamma   90.00
#
_symmetry.space_group_name_H-M   'P 1'
#
loop_
_entity.id
_entity.type
_entity.pdbx_description
1 polymer ?
#
loop_
_entity_poly.entity_id
_entity_poly.type
_entity_poly.pdbx_seq_one_letter_code
_entity_poly.pdbx_strand_id
1 'polypeptide(L)'
;MECNDNLTHKFVIMDFEFSMINKTSIVLISGAISNSLDRFKIRTLEGRPLLLAPNEEVRPMRDQEFCQAIKKINQIFKCNNEFRDACLKKLNIICSKNKINNLTPMFIENYILKSDNEINVLVLWNGDSNKRILSRLGIKQFPILNIVCCDKLFNQTYSIQLEKIHTKEIIFEVEIGTFNKTRRMLNLEETHDIICSKNHKIKYANDPRTNVKFIKCIFDYVIRKQRYENLIKHFI
;
A
#
# COMPACT_ATOMS: atom_id res chain seq x y z
N MET A 1 -6.43 25.88 -32.34
CA MET A 1 -7.21 24.63 -32.33
C MET A 1 -7.13 24.11 -30.90
N GLU A 2 -8.09 24.52 -30.08
CA GLU A 2 -8.17 24.21 -28.65
C GLU A 2 -8.64 22.77 -28.47
N CYS A 3 -7.80 21.93 -27.86
CA CYS A 3 -8.22 20.66 -27.26
C CYS A 3 -7.87 20.78 -25.77
N ASN A 4 -8.63 21.59 -25.03
CA ASN A 4 -8.68 21.47 -23.57
C ASN A 4 -9.58 20.28 -23.26
N ASP A 5 -9.10 19.06 -23.53
CA ASP A 5 -9.66 17.90 -22.87
C ASP A 5 -9.30 18.04 -21.40
N ASN A 6 -10.32 18.22 -20.55
CA ASN A 6 -10.21 18.23 -19.09
C ASN A 6 -9.68 16.85 -18.63
N LEU A 7 -8.38 16.60 -18.79
CA LEU A 7 -7.69 15.43 -18.26
C LEU A 7 -7.82 15.46 -16.74
N THR A 8 -8.72 14.65 -16.24
CA THR A 8 -8.97 14.51 -14.80
C THR A 8 -7.97 13.51 -14.22
N HIS A 9 -7.55 13.73 -12.97
CA HIS A 9 -6.54 12.88 -12.34
C HIS A 9 -7.20 12.01 -11.28
N LYS A 10 -6.96 10.71 -11.39
CA LYS A 10 -7.43 9.71 -10.43
C LYS A 10 -6.26 9.20 -9.61
N PHE A 11 -6.31 9.46 -8.30
CA PHE A 11 -5.31 8.97 -7.38
C PHE A 11 -5.78 7.65 -6.76
N VAL A 12 -5.01 6.58 -6.96
CA VAL A 12 -5.31 5.25 -6.46
C VAL A 12 -4.36 4.92 -5.32
N ILE A 13 -4.89 4.83 -4.11
CA ILE A 13 -4.15 4.52 -2.90
C ILE A 13 -4.19 3.02 -2.67
N MET A 14 -3.03 2.42 -2.40
CA MET A 14 -2.92 0.98 -2.17
C MET A 14 -1.86 0.62 -1.15
N ASP A 15 -2.02 -0.56 -0.57
CA ASP A 15 -1.04 -1.20 0.30
C ASP A 15 -1.15 -2.72 0.16
N PHE A 16 -0.02 -3.42 0.24
CA PHE A 16 0.05 -4.88 0.15
C PHE A 16 0.59 -5.50 1.43
N GLU A 17 -0.01 -6.62 1.84
CA GLU A 17 0.55 -7.52 2.85
C GLU A 17 1.33 -8.62 2.12
N PHE A 18 2.62 -8.75 2.43
CA PHE A 18 3.49 -9.71 1.77
C PHE A 18 4.57 -10.25 2.70
N SER A 19 5.19 -11.35 2.30
CA SER A 19 6.35 -11.94 2.98
C SER A 19 7.44 -12.34 1.98
N MET A 20 8.68 -12.35 2.43
CA MET A 20 9.81 -12.81 1.62
C MET A 20 10.09 -14.29 1.89
N ILE A 21 10.20 -15.09 0.83
CA ILE A 21 10.64 -16.48 0.88
C ILE A 21 11.97 -16.61 0.12
N ASN A 22 12.91 -17.38 0.69
CA ASN A 22 14.21 -17.66 0.08
C ASN A 22 14.98 -16.39 -0.32
N LYS A 23 14.89 -15.33 0.50
CA LYS A 23 15.52 -14.00 0.34
C LYS A 23 15.09 -13.18 -0.89
N THR A 24 14.60 -13.80 -1.97
CA THR A 24 14.36 -13.12 -3.25
C THR A 24 12.92 -13.23 -3.74
N SER A 25 12.18 -14.27 -3.36
CA SER A 25 10.79 -14.48 -3.76
C SER A 25 9.86 -13.73 -2.83
N ILE A 26 8.82 -13.10 -3.40
CA ILE A 26 7.78 -12.44 -2.60
C ILE A 26 6.55 -13.34 -2.64
N VAL A 27 5.94 -13.57 -1.48
CA VAL A 27 4.58 -14.09 -1.38
C VAL A 27 3.66 -12.93 -1.06
N LEU A 28 2.81 -12.57 -2.01
CA LEU A 28 1.76 -11.58 -1.83
C LEU A 28 0.55 -12.27 -1.19
N ILE A 29 0.21 -11.85 0.02
CA ILE A 29 -0.79 -12.50 0.87
C ILE A 29 -2.16 -11.84 0.68
N SER A 30 -2.17 -10.51 0.76
CA SER A 30 -3.38 -9.71 0.63
C SER A 30 -3.02 -8.27 0.25
N GLY A 31 -4.03 -7.42 0.09
CA GLY A 31 -3.81 -5.98 -0.07
C GLY A 31 -5.10 -5.21 0.07
N ALA A 32 -5.02 -3.90 -0.11
CA ALA A 32 -6.18 -3.05 -0.21
C ALA A 32 -5.93 -1.96 -1.25
N ILE A 33 -7.02 -1.53 -1.90
CA ILE A 33 -6.97 -0.52 -2.94
C ILE A 33 -8.20 0.40 -2.84
N SER A 34 -8.01 1.69 -3.06
CA SER A 34 -9.07 2.69 -3.01
C SER A 34 -8.79 3.82 -3.99
N ASN A 35 -9.83 4.34 -4.62
CA ASN A 35 -9.76 5.66 -5.27
C ASN A 35 -9.74 6.74 -4.17
N SER A 36 -8.95 7.79 -4.32
CA SER A 36 -8.95 8.96 -3.42
C SER A 36 -10.31 9.64 -3.39
N LEU A 37 -11.00 9.73 -4.53
CA LEU A 37 -12.32 10.38 -4.67
C LEU A 37 -13.43 9.63 -3.92
N ASP A 38 -13.30 8.31 -3.76
CA ASP A 38 -14.28 7.49 -3.03
C ASP A 38 -13.88 7.39 -1.55
N ARG A 39 -14.42 8.28 -0.71
CA ARG A 39 -14.07 8.34 0.72
C ARG A 39 -14.44 7.07 1.51
N PHE A 40 -15.32 6.21 1.00
CA PHE A 40 -15.89 5.12 1.80
C PHE A 40 -15.60 3.71 1.26
N LYS A 41 -15.15 3.58 0.00
CA LYS A 41 -15.00 2.26 -0.64
C LYS A 41 -13.54 1.83 -0.78
N ILE A 42 -13.01 1.27 0.30
CA ILE A 42 -11.77 0.49 0.24
C ILE A 42 -12.12 -0.93 -0.20
N ARG A 43 -11.49 -1.41 -1.27
CA ARG A 43 -11.57 -2.79 -1.72
C ARG A 43 -10.42 -3.58 -1.11
N THR A 44 -10.74 -4.63 -0.36
CA THR A 44 -9.74 -5.62 0.05
C THR A 44 -9.41 -6.54 -1.13
N LEU A 45 -8.12 -6.81 -1.30
CA LEU A 45 -7.57 -7.75 -2.26
C LEU A 45 -7.27 -9.05 -1.51
N GLU A 46 -8.09 -10.06 -1.77
CA GLU A 46 -8.06 -11.36 -1.11
C GLU A 46 -8.20 -12.45 -2.17
N GLY A 47 -7.62 -13.59 -1.85
CA GLY A 47 -7.55 -14.73 -2.75
C GLY A 47 -6.39 -15.61 -2.36
N ARG A 48 -6.12 -16.59 -3.21
CA ARG A 48 -4.97 -17.48 -3.01
C ARG A 48 -3.67 -16.67 -3.11
N PRO A 49 -2.72 -16.79 -2.18
CA PRO A 49 -1.52 -15.95 -2.19
C PRO A 49 -0.73 -16.16 -3.48
N LEU A 50 -0.17 -15.08 -4.01
CA LEU A 50 0.61 -15.13 -5.24
C LEU A 50 2.09 -15.28 -4.92
N LEU A 51 2.76 -16.21 -5.59
CA LEU A 51 4.20 -16.30 -5.61
C LEU A 51 4.74 -15.41 -6.74
N LEU A 52 5.56 -14.45 -6.34
CA LEU A 52 6.23 -13.48 -7.20
C LEU A 52 7.73 -13.79 -7.18
N ALA A 53 8.16 -14.84 -7.88
CA ALA A 53 9.58 -15.18 -8.00
C ALA A 53 10.28 -14.25 -9.03
N PRO A 54 11.59 -13.98 -8.90
CA PRO A 54 12.28 -13.02 -9.78
C PRO A 54 12.25 -13.36 -11.27
N ASN A 55 12.21 -14.65 -11.62
CA ASN A 55 12.36 -15.16 -12.99
C ASN A 55 11.27 -16.19 -13.36
N GLU A 56 10.17 -16.21 -12.62
CA GLU A 56 9.02 -17.07 -12.94
C GLU A 56 7.79 -16.19 -13.15
N GLU A 57 6.84 -16.70 -13.90
CA GLU A 57 5.53 -16.07 -14.01
C GLU A 57 4.85 -15.97 -12.65
N VAL A 58 4.12 -14.87 -12.45
CA VAL A 58 3.27 -14.71 -11.28
C VAL A 58 2.21 -15.79 -11.28
N ARG A 59 2.18 -16.58 -10.22
CA ARG A 59 1.19 -17.66 -10.08
C ARG A 59 0.68 -17.75 -8.65
N PRO A 60 -0.52 -18.30 -8.44
CA PRO A 60 -0.93 -18.72 -7.11
C PRO A 60 0.04 -19.75 -6.52
N MET A 61 0.28 -19.67 -5.21
CA MET A 61 1.04 -20.69 -4.48
C MET A 61 0.35 -22.05 -4.60
N ARG A 62 1.07 -23.14 -4.84
CA ARG A 62 0.51 -24.51 -4.92
C ARG A 62 0.11 -25.03 -3.54
N ASP A 63 -0.77 -26.03 -3.49
CA ASP A 63 -1.27 -26.58 -2.22
C ASP A 63 -0.14 -27.12 -1.36
N GLN A 64 0.85 -27.77 -1.99
CA GLN A 64 2.05 -28.26 -1.31
C GLN A 64 2.89 -27.13 -0.68
N GLU A 65 3.10 -26.02 -1.40
CA GLU A 65 3.83 -24.84 -0.91
C GLU A 65 3.10 -24.19 0.25
N PHE A 66 1.77 -24.13 0.17
CA PHE A 66 0.92 -23.59 1.21
C PHE A 66 0.93 -24.46 2.48
N CYS A 67 0.80 -25.78 2.33
CA CYS A 67 0.91 -26.74 3.42
C CYS A 67 2.30 -26.67 4.10
N GLN A 68 3.36 -26.49 3.32
CA GLN A 68 4.71 -26.29 3.88
C GLN A 68 4.82 -24.98 4.67
N ALA A 69 4.22 -23.89 4.19
CA ALA A 69 4.19 -22.63 4.91
C ALA A 69 3.46 -22.75 6.26
N ILE A 70 2.29 -23.41 6.28
CA ILE A 70 1.56 -23.71 7.52
C ILE A 70 2.44 -24.52 8.49
N LYS A 71 3.09 -25.59 8.00
CA LYS A 71 3.98 -26.41 8.83
C LYS A 71 5.12 -25.58 9.43
N LYS A 72 5.73 -24.68 8.66
CA LYS A 72 6.80 -23.79 9.16
C LYS A 72 6.28 -22.80 10.20
N ILE A 73 5.11 -22.20 10.00
CA ILE A 73 4.49 -21.30 11.00
C ILE A 73 4.25 -22.05 12.31
N ASN A 74 3.73 -23.27 12.23
CA ASN A 74 3.52 -24.12 13.41
C ASN A 74 4.83 -24.45 14.13
N GLN A 75 5.93 -24.65 13.38
CA GLN A 75 7.25 -24.92 13.96
C GLN A 75 7.88 -23.68 14.60
N ILE A 76 7.85 -22.53 13.93
CA ILE A 76 8.45 -21.28 14.41
C ILE A 76 7.73 -20.77 15.65
N PHE A 77 6.39 -20.79 15.64
CA PHE A 77 5.57 -20.28 16.74
C PHE A 77 5.10 -21.40 17.67
N LYS A 78 5.90 -22.47 17.82
CA LYS A 78 5.57 -23.62 18.68
C LYS A 78 5.21 -23.21 20.12
N CYS A 79 5.89 -22.18 20.64
CA CYS A 79 5.71 -21.68 22.01
C CYS A 79 4.86 -20.39 22.10
N ASN A 80 4.40 -19.84 20.97
CA ASN A 80 3.61 -18.60 20.94
C ASN A 80 2.26 -18.85 20.24
N ASN A 81 1.35 -19.45 21.00
CA ASN A 81 0.06 -19.94 20.50
C ASN A 81 -0.83 -18.81 19.97
N GLU A 82 -0.85 -17.65 20.63
CA GLU A 82 -1.72 -16.53 20.23
C GLU A 82 -1.36 -15.97 18.85
N PHE A 83 -0.07 -15.71 18.61
CA PHE A 83 0.41 -15.26 17.30
C PHE A 83 0.27 -16.34 16.23
N ARG A 84 0.57 -17.60 16.58
CA ARG A 84 0.40 -18.74 15.67
C ARG A 84 -1.05 -18.83 15.19
N ASP A 85 -1.99 -18.82 16.12
CA ASP A 85 -3.40 -19.03 15.83
C ASP A 85 -3.99 -17.85 15.05
N ALA A 86 -3.52 -16.61 15.32
CA ALA A 86 -3.84 -15.44 14.50
C ALA A 86 -3.33 -15.57 13.05
N CYS A 87 -2.08 -16.01 12.86
CA CYS A 87 -1.49 -16.25 11.53
C CYS A 87 -2.22 -17.37 10.78
N LEU A 88 -2.48 -18.50 11.45
CA LEU A 88 -3.21 -19.63 10.87
C LEU A 88 -4.64 -19.27 10.54
N LYS A 89 -5.32 -18.46 11.37
CA LYS A 89 -6.68 -17.99 11.08
C LYS A 89 -6.72 -17.17 9.80
N LYS A 90 -5.78 -16.24 9.60
CA LYS A 90 -5.66 -15.49 8.33
C LYS A 90 -5.45 -16.42 7.13
N LEU A 91 -4.53 -17.38 7.25
CA LEU A 91 -4.24 -18.36 6.19
C LEU A 91 -5.40 -19.33 5.91
N ASN A 92 -6.11 -19.77 6.95
CA ASN A 92 -7.25 -20.65 6.81
C ASN A 92 -8.43 -19.94 6.16
N ILE A 93 -8.67 -18.65 6.47
CA ILE A 93 -9.68 -17.82 5.77
C ILE A 93 -9.36 -17.74 4.27
N ILE A 94 -8.08 -17.57 3.94
CA ILE A 94 -7.59 -17.57 2.55
C ILE A 94 -7.85 -18.91 1.84
N CYS A 95 -7.71 -20.04 2.55
CA CYS A 95 -7.97 -21.38 2.01
C CYS A 95 -9.44 -21.81 2.00
N SER A 96 -10.26 -21.29 2.92
CA SER A 96 -11.64 -21.72 3.09
C SER A 96 -12.55 -21.02 2.08
N LYS A 97 -12.68 -21.60 0.87
CA LYS A 97 -13.74 -21.34 -0.12
C LYS A 97 -14.20 -19.87 -0.24
N ASN A 98 -13.29 -18.90 -0.21
CA ASN A 98 -13.65 -17.53 -0.57
C ASN A 98 -14.01 -17.52 -2.07
N LYS A 99 -15.28 -17.26 -2.39
CA LYS A 99 -15.74 -17.05 -3.78
C LYS A 99 -15.07 -15.84 -4.43
N ILE A 100 -14.48 -14.96 -3.63
CA ILE A 100 -13.82 -13.74 -4.06
C ILE A 100 -12.33 -14.06 -4.26
N ASN A 101 -11.91 -14.07 -5.52
CA ASN A 101 -10.50 -14.13 -5.90
C ASN A 101 -10.20 -12.86 -6.72
N ASN A 102 -9.89 -11.78 -6.02
CA ASN A 102 -9.56 -10.50 -6.63
C ASN A 102 -8.10 -10.08 -6.39
N LEU A 103 -7.32 -10.92 -5.69
CA LEU A 103 -5.86 -10.83 -5.63
C LEU A 103 -5.24 -11.43 -6.90
N THR A 104 -5.44 -10.75 -8.04
CA THR A 104 -4.82 -11.12 -9.32
C THR A 104 -4.26 -9.87 -10.01
N PRO A 105 -3.18 -10.00 -10.81
CA PRO A 105 -2.66 -8.86 -11.58
C PRO A 105 -3.75 -8.17 -12.42
N MET A 106 -4.54 -8.98 -13.15
CA MET A 106 -5.63 -8.54 -14.00
C MET A 106 -6.68 -7.72 -13.24
N PHE A 107 -7.11 -8.18 -12.06
CA PHE A 107 -8.09 -7.42 -11.27
C PHE A 107 -7.53 -6.08 -10.77
N ILE A 108 -6.29 -6.08 -10.28
CA ILE A 108 -5.64 -4.89 -9.74
C ILE A 108 -5.48 -3.84 -10.86
N GLU A 109 -4.99 -4.26 -12.02
CA GLU A 109 -4.83 -3.40 -13.19
C GLU A 109 -6.18 -2.83 -13.68
N ASN A 110 -7.20 -3.68 -13.84
CA ASN A 110 -8.54 -3.24 -14.24
C ASN A 110 -9.18 -2.28 -13.22
N TYR A 111 -8.88 -2.43 -11.93
CA TYR A 111 -9.34 -1.48 -10.92
C TYR A 111 -8.71 -0.09 -11.11
N ILE A 112 -7.42 -0.06 -11.44
CA ILE A 112 -6.69 1.18 -11.73
C ILE A 112 -7.25 1.81 -13.02
N LEU A 113 -7.41 1.04 -14.09
CA LEU A 113 -7.84 1.49 -15.43
C LEU A 113 -9.33 1.81 -15.58
N LYS A 114 -10.13 1.76 -14.52
CA LYS A 114 -11.60 1.80 -14.59
C LYS A 114 -12.24 3.01 -15.34
N SER A 115 -11.46 4.01 -15.76
CA SER A 115 -11.89 5.14 -16.60
C SER A 115 -10.80 5.45 -17.64
N ASP A 116 -11.17 5.53 -18.92
CA ASP A 116 -10.22 5.77 -20.02
C ASP A 116 -9.77 7.25 -20.14
N ASN A 117 -10.53 8.18 -19.55
CA ASN A 117 -10.29 9.64 -19.65
C ASN A 117 -9.57 10.23 -18.42
N GLU A 118 -8.93 9.39 -17.60
CA GLU A 118 -8.26 9.82 -16.38
C GLU A 118 -6.77 9.45 -16.37
N ILE A 119 -5.91 10.39 -15.96
CA ILE A 119 -4.52 10.09 -15.62
C ILE A 119 -4.51 9.37 -14.27
N ASN A 120 -4.18 8.08 -14.31
CA ASN A 120 -4.17 7.22 -13.13
C ASN A 120 -2.81 7.30 -12.42
N VAL A 121 -2.80 7.86 -11.21
CA VAL A 121 -1.60 8.02 -10.37
C VAL A 121 -1.72 7.14 -9.14
N LEU A 122 -0.72 6.31 -8.88
CA LEU A 122 -0.70 5.47 -7.68
C LEU A 122 -0.13 6.26 -6.49
N VAL A 123 -0.66 6.05 -5.30
CA VAL A 123 -0.19 6.70 -4.07
C VAL A 123 0.15 5.63 -3.04
N LEU A 124 1.40 5.62 -2.59
CA LEU A 124 1.95 4.62 -1.67
C LEU A 124 2.57 5.30 -0.44
N TRP A 125 2.62 4.58 0.68
CA TRP A 125 3.38 4.97 1.87
C TRP A 125 4.67 4.17 1.96
N ASN A 126 5.83 4.84 2.06
CA ASN A 126 7.15 4.21 2.04
C ASN A 126 7.22 3.07 1.00
N GLY A 127 6.82 3.42 -0.23
CA GLY A 127 6.28 2.49 -1.21
C GLY A 127 7.28 1.63 -1.97
N ASP A 128 8.57 1.61 -1.64
CA ASP A 128 9.57 0.89 -2.45
C ASP A 128 9.27 -0.61 -2.56
N SER A 129 8.80 -1.23 -1.48
CA SER A 129 8.37 -2.63 -1.50
C SER A 129 7.10 -2.84 -2.32
N ASN A 130 6.11 -1.96 -2.17
CA ASN A 130 4.84 -1.98 -2.93
C ASN A 130 5.10 -1.78 -4.44
N LYS A 131 6.00 -0.86 -4.81
CA LYS A 131 6.49 -0.65 -6.18
C LYS A 131 7.14 -1.91 -6.75
N ARG A 132 7.98 -2.59 -5.96
CA ARG A 132 8.61 -3.85 -6.38
C ARG A 132 7.57 -4.94 -6.64
N ILE A 133 6.52 -5.01 -5.82
CA ILE A 133 5.40 -5.93 -6.01
C ILE A 133 4.63 -5.61 -7.29
N LEU A 134 4.24 -4.34 -7.51
CA LEU A 134 3.58 -3.91 -8.74
C LEU A 134 4.39 -4.26 -9.98
N SER A 135 5.70 -3.99 -9.94
CA SER A 135 6.62 -4.35 -11.02
C SER A 135 6.65 -5.86 -11.31
N ARG A 136 6.59 -6.71 -10.26
CA ARG A 136 6.49 -8.16 -10.42
C ARG A 136 5.12 -8.63 -10.92
N LEU A 137 4.06 -7.92 -10.58
CA LEU A 137 2.72 -8.15 -11.13
C LEU A 137 2.59 -7.70 -12.60
N GLY A 138 3.63 -7.09 -13.19
CA GLY A 138 3.60 -6.56 -14.55
C GLY A 138 3.01 -5.15 -14.66
N ILE A 139 2.63 -4.55 -13.53
CA ILE A 139 1.99 -3.23 -13.47
C ILE A 139 3.07 -2.16 -13.28
N LYS A 140 3.51 -1.53 -14.38
CA LYS A 140 4.66 -0.59 -14.41
C LYS A 140 4.36 0.75 -15.09
N GLN A 141 3.21 0.84 -15.75
CA GLN A 141 2.85 1.95 -16.62
C GLN A 141 2.38 3.20 -15.89
N PHE A 142 1.98 3.08 -14.61
CA PHE A 142 1.39 4.18 -13.87
C PHE A 142 2.45 5.01 -13.13
N PRO A 143 2.35 6.36 -13.16
CA PRO A 143 3.13 7.20 -12.26
C PRO A 143 2.80 6.88 -10.80
N ILE A 144 3.82 6.93 -9.94
CA ILE A 144 3.69 6.57 -8.52
C ILE A 144 4.21 7.72 -7.66
N LEU A 145 3.30 8.24 -6.83
CA LEU A 145 3.56 9.10 -5.70
C LEU A 145 3.89 8.27 -4.47
N ASN A 146 4.95 8.66 -3.78
CA ASN A 146 5.36 8.09 -2.51
C ASN A 146 5.21 9.16 -1.42
N ILE A 147 4.56 8.77 -0.33
CA ILE A 147 4.46 9.57 0.88
C ILE A 147 5.48 9.01 1.88
N VAL A 148 6.34 9.88 2.38
CA VAL A 148 7.31 9.58 3.44
C VAL A 148 7.18 10.61 4.55
N CYS A 149 7.48 10.20 5.79
CA CYS A 149 7.53 11.12 6.92
C CYS A 149 8.84 10.95 7.68
N CYS A 150 9.64 12.01 7.73
CA CYS A 150 10.96 11.94 8.32
C CYS A 150 11.39 13.23 9.01
N ASP A 151 12.26 13.07 10.00
CA ASP A 151 13.02 14.17 10.60
C ASP A 151 14.28 14.39 9.76
N LYS A 152 14.32 15.50 9.02
CA LYS A 152 15.48 15.82 8.17
C LYS A 152 16.68 16.31 8.97
N LEU A 153 16.41 17.05 10.05
CA LEU A 153 17.38 17.88 10.78
C LEU A 153 17.85 17.23 12.08
N PHE A 154 17.34 16.04 12.42
CA PHE A 154 17.62 15.34 13.67
C PHE A 154 17.24 16.15 14.91
N ASN A 155 16.21 16.99 14.79
CA ASN A 155 15.71 17.86 15.84
C ASN A 155 14.33 17.41 16.36
N GLN A 156 13.94 16.17 16.06
CA GLN A 156 12.64 15.57 16.37
C GLN A 156 11.45 16.26 15.70
N THR A 157 11.69 17.14 14.72
CA THR A 157 10.65 17.80 13.94
C THR A 157 10.46 17.06 12.64
N TYR A 158 9.26 16.54 12.42
CA TYR A 158 8.97 15.66 11.29
C TYR A 158 8.24 16.42 10.18
N SER A 159 8.62 16.13 8.94
CA SER A 159 7.93 16.60 7.76
C SER A 159 7.37 15.43 6.96
N ILE A 160 6.18 15.63 6.39
CA ILE A 160 5.64 14.75 5.35
C ILE A 160 6.15 15.26 4.01
N GLN A 161 6.74 14.37 3.21
CA GLN A 161 7.10 14.64 1.83
C GLN A 161 6.25 13.79 0.88
N LEU A 162 5.83 14.44 -0.20
CA LEU A 162 5.24 13.81 -1.36
C LEU A 162 6.27 13.81 -2.47
N GLU A 163 6.75 12.63 -2.88
CA GLU A 163 7.80 12.48 -3.89
C GLU A 163 7.36 11.58 -5.06
N LYS A 164 7.92 11.79 -6.25
CA LYS A 164 7.82 10.82 -7.35
C LYS A 164 8.77 9.66 -7.08
N ILE A 165 8.26 8.43 -6.92
CA ILE A 165 9.10 7.30 -6.48
C ILE A 165 10.20 6.89 -7.48
N HIS A 166 10.06 7.28 -8.75
CA HIS A 166 11.01 6.92 -9.81
C HIS A 166 12.17 7.92 -9.91
N THR A 167 11.88 9.21 -9.84
CA THR A 167 12.88 10.28 -9.95
C THR A 167 13.40 10.75 -8.60
N LYS A 168 12.72 10.39 -7.51
CA LYS A 168 12.94 10.91 -6.15
C LYS A 168 12.80 12.44 -6.07
N GLU A 169 12.10 13.04 -7.03
CA GLU A 169 11.72 14.44 -7.02
C GLU A 169 10.70 14.70 -5.92
N ILE A 170 11.02 15.59 -4.98
CA ILE A 170 10.10 16.06 -3.95
C ILE A 170 9.17 17.10 -4.58
N ILE A 171 7.88 16.77 -4.63
CA ILE A 171 6.83 17.63 -5.17
C ILE A 171 6.38 18.63 -4.10
N PHE A 172 6.27 18.15 -2.86
CA PHE A 172 5.76 18.94 -1.75
C PHE A 172 6.28 18.43 -0.42
N GLU A 173 6.45 19.34 0.52
CA GLU A 173 6.86 19.05 1.88
C GLU A 173 6.09 19.94 2.86
N VAL A 174 5.67 19.35 3.97
CA VAL A 174 5.01 20.08 5.06
C VAL A 174 5.45 19.54 6.42
N GLU A 175 5.79 20.45 7.32
CA GLU A 175 6.07 20.11 8.71
C GLU A 175 4.77 19.72 9.43
N ILE A 176 4.83 18.65 10.23
CA ILE A 176 3.69 18.16 11.02
C ILE A 176 3.90 18.28 12.54
N GLY A 177 5.10 18.67 12.97
CA GLY A 177 5.42 18.95 14.36
C GLY A 177 6.45 18.00 14.95
N THR A 178 6.59 18.08 16.27
CA THR A 178 7.61 17.35 17.03
C THR A 178 7.11 16.01 17.57
N PHE A 179 7.92 14.96 17.45
CA PHE A 179 7.59 13.65 18.00
C PHE A 179 8.83 13.00 18.63
N ASN A 180 8.76 12.68 19.92
CA ASN A 180 9.92 12.12 20.62
C ASN A 180 10.14 10.66 20.21
N LYS A 181 11.09 10.44 19.32
CA LYS A 181 11.48 9.11 18.84
C LYS A 181 12.94 9.10 18.44
N THR A 182 13.61 7.99 18.73
CA THR A 182 15.04 7.80 18.41
C THR A 182 15.29 7.58 16.91
N ARG A 183 14.26 7.21 16.14
CA ARG A 183 14.37 6.86 14.72
C ARG A 183 13.95 8.05 13.86
N ARG A 184 14.66 8.25 12.76
CA ARG A 184 14.42 9.32 11.78
C ARG A 184 13.06 9.26 11.07
N MET A 185 12.46 8.07 10.97
CA MET A 185 11.21 7.85 10.23
C MET A 185 10.06 7.61 11.20
N LEU A 186 8.94 8.28 10.94
CA LEU A 186 7.66 7.89 11.52
C LEU A 186 7.04 6.78 10.69
N ASN A 187 6.38 5.85 11.38
CA ASN A 187 5.56 4.84 10.74
C ASN A 187 4.18 5.44 10.38
N LEU A 188 3.37 4.68 9.65
CA LEU A 188 2.09 5.15 9.13
C LEU A 188 1.11 5.58 10.23
N GLU A 189 1.07 4.83 11.33
CA GLU A 189 0.18 5.07 12.47
C GLU A 189 0.62 6.31 13.25
N GLU A 190 1.91 6.42 13.58
CA GLU A 190 2.48 7.60 14.25
C GLU A 190 2.25 8.87 13.45
N THR A 191 2.48 8.85 12.13
CA THR A 191 2.21 10.00 11.27
C THR A 191 0.72 10.33 11.22
N HIS A 192 -0.15 9.31 11.14
CA HIS A 192 -1.60 9.49 11.13
C HIS A 192 -2.10 10.12 12.44
N ASP A 193 -1.62 9.65 13.59
CA ASP A 193 -2.01 10.13 14.91
C ASP A 193 -1.65 11.61 15.13
N ILE A 194 -0.53 12.09 14.57
CA ILE A 194 -0.14 13.50 14.65
C ILE A 194 -1.12 14.40 13.87
N ILE A 195 -1.58 13.97 12.71
CA ILE A 195 -2.38 14.83 11.81
C ILE A 195 -3.90 14.63 11.95
N CYS A 196 -4.35 13.54 12.58
CA CYS A 196 -5.75 13.13 12.58
C CYS A 196 -6.23 12.78 14.00
N SER A 197 -7.05 13.65 14.57
CA SER A 197 -7.64 13.45 15.91
C SER A 197 -8.80 12.42 15.95
N LYS A 198 -9.12 11.77 14.82
CA LYS A 198 -10.23 10.82 14.75
C LYS A 198 -9.75 9.41 15.07
N ASN A 199 -10.33 8.79 16.11
CA ASN A 199 -10.15 7.37 16.38
C ASN A 199 -10.70 6.52 15.23
N HIS A 200 -9.81 5.99 14.41
CA HIS A 200 -10.14 4.94 13.46
C HIS A 200 -10.04 3.60 14.19
N LYS A 201 -11.15 2.84 14.27
CA LYS A 201 -11.13 1.50 14.87
C LYS A 201 -10.12 0.61 14.13
N ILE A 202 -9.01 0.29 14.78
CA ILE A 202 -8.02 -0.68 14.32
C ILE A 202 -8.56 -2.07 14.67
N LYS A 203 -8.70 -2.95 13.66
CA LYS A 203 -9.06 -4.36 13.93
C LYS A 203 -7.83 -5.21 14.24
N TYR A 204 -6.70 -4.96 13.58
CA TYR A 204 -5.42 -5.65 13.75
C TYR A 204 -4.27 -4.73 13.33
N ALA A 205 -3.11 -4.84 13.99
CA ALA A 205 -1.88 -4.22 13.49
C ALA A 205 -1.53 -4.78 12.10
N ASN A 206 -1.13 -3.91 11.16
CA ASN A 206 -0.75 -4.24 9.79
C ASN A 206 -1.85 -4.84 8.90
N ASP A 207 -3.11 -4.41 9.05
CA ASP A 207 -4.18 -4.70 8.10
C ASP A 207 -4.12 -3.74 6.89
N PRO A 208 -3.95 -4.21 5.63
CA PRO A 208 -3.84 -3.34 4.46
C PRO A 208 -5.02 -2.37 4.30
N ARG A 209 -6.24 -2.78 4.70
CA ARG A 209 -7.41 -1.92 4.62
C ARG A 209 -7.30 -0.74 5.60
N THR A 210 -6.82 -0.99 6.81
CA THR A 210 -6.52 0.04 7.80
C THR A 210 -5.40 0.95 7.31
N ASN A 211 -4.34 0.37 6.75
CA ASN A 211 -3.23 1.15 6.17
C ASN A 211 -3.72 2.08 5.05
N VAL A 212 -4.46 1.59 4.06
CA VAL A 212 -5.04 2.43 3.01
C VAL A 212 -5.91 3.56 3.57
N LYS A 213 -6.63 3.32 4.67
CA LYS A 213 -7.40 4.37 5.34
C LYS A 213 -6.51 5.47 5.94
N PHE A 214 -5.41 5.08 6.59
CA PHE A 214 -4.43 6.05 7.12
C PHE A 214 -3.74 6.82 6.00
N ILE A 215 -3.33 6.13 4.93
CA ILE A 215 -2.71 6.76 3.76
C ILE A 215 -3.67 7.76 3.12
N LYS A 216 -4.97 7.43 3.00
CA LYS A 216 -6.00 8.39 2.54
C LYS A 216 -6.07 9.64 3.42
N CYS A 217 -6.06 9.47 4.74
CA CYS A 217 -6.13 10.63 5.66
C CYS A 217 -4.89 11.52 5.53
N ILE A 218 -3.71 10.92 5.42
CA ILE A 218 -2.45 11.63 5.22
C ILE A 218 -2.42 12.33 3.86
N PHE A 219 -2.83 11.63 2.79
CA PHE A 219 -2.90 12.21 1.47
C PHE A 219 -3.89 13.38 1.43
N ASP A 220 -5.08 13.24 2.00
CA ASP A 220 -6.07 14.32 2.11
C ASP A 220 -5.51 15.54 2.87
N TYR A 221 -4.73 15.32 3.93
CA TYR A 221 -4.05 16.39 4.66
C TYR A 221 -3.04 17.13 3.76
N VAL A 222 -2.20 16.38 3.04
CA VAL A 222 -1.23 16.94 2.09
C VAL A 222 -1.94 17.73 0.97
N ILE A 223 -2.99 17.17 0.37
CA ILE A 223 -3.76 17.83 -0.69
C ILE A 223 -4.39 19.13 -0.20
N ARG A 224 -4.90 19.19 1.03
CA ARG A 224 -5.44 20.45 1.60
C ARG A 224 -4.38 21.54 1.75
N LYS A 225 -3.13 21.16 2.03
CA LYS A 225 -2.01 22.09 2.19
C LYS A 225 -1.42 22.52 0.85
N GLN A 226 -1.20 21.58 -0.07
CA GLN A 226 -0.60 21.83 -1.38
C GLN A 226 -1.59 22.43 -2.40
N ARG A 227 -2.89 22.14 -2.22
CA ARG A 227 -3.97 22.30 -3.20
C ARG A 227 -3.87 21.32 -4.38
N TYR A 228 -5.01 20.79 -4.82
CA TYR A 228 -5.08 19.76 -5.85
C TYR A 228 -4.54 20.24 -7.21
N GLU A 229 -4.81 21.49 -7.56
CA GLU A 229 -4.44 22.11 -8.84
C GLU A 229 -2.92 22.23 -8.99
N ASN A 230 -2.18 22.28 -7.89
CA ASN A 230 -0.72 22.28 -7.92
C ASN A 230 -0.17 20.88 -8.12
N LEU A 231 -0.81 19.86 -7.54
CA LEU A 231 -0.36 18.48 -7.69
C LEU A 231 -0.49 17.98 -9.13
N ILE A 232 -1.62 18.27 -9.79
CA ILE A 232 -1.90 17.76 -11.14
C ILE A 232 -0.91 18.28 -12.19
N LYS A 233 -0.31 19.47 -12.00
CA LYS A 233 0.70 20.05 -12.91
C LYS A 233 1.94 19.16 -13.09
N HIS A 234 2.19 18.22 -12.18
CA HIS A 234 3.33 17.32 -12.25
C HIS A 234 3.08 16.08 -13.15
N PHE A 235 1.88 15.95 -13.72
CA PHE A 235 1.45 14.80 -14.51
C PHE A 235 0.84 15.17 -15.87
N ILE A 236 1.00 16.43 -16.29
CA ILE A 236 0.60 16.95 -17.62
C ILE A 236 1.74 16.69 -18.62
#